data_AF-A0A1V2AVB4-F1
#
_entry.id   AF-A0A1V2AVB4-F1
#
_cell.length_a   1.000
_cell.length_b   1.000
_cell.length_c   1.000
_cell.angle_alpha   90.00
_cell.angle_beta   90.00
_cell.angle_gamma   90.00
#
_symmetry.space_group_name_H-M   'P 1'
#
loop_
_entity.id
_entity.type
_entity.pdbx_description
1 polymer ?
#
loop_
_entity_poly.entity_id
_entity_poly.type
_entity_poly.pdbx_seq_one_letter_code
_entity_poly.pdbx_strand_id
1 'polypeptide(L)'
;MESVWAEKVGNYYRIVNVPFFASNLAYGDIVSAEEDDGQLYFDELIEPSGHSTIQMIIYNKGDVKRIGEELVALGCDWEGSHLEGYISVDVPATISYVPIKKYLEDGALNKKWDYKEACLAHV
;
A
#
# COMPACT_ATOMS: atom_id res chain seq x y z
N MET A 1 9.29 11.80 -4.72
CA MET A 1 8.82 11.25 -6.00
C MET A 1 8.99 9.75 -5.92
N GLU A 2 7.98 8.99 -6.31
CA GLU A 2 7.97 7.53 -6.28
C GLU A 2 7.74 7.02 -7.71
N SER A 3 8.34 5.88 -8.04
CA SER A 3 7.99 5.10 -9.24
C SER A 3 7.28 3.84 -8.79
N VAL A 4 6.13 3.56 -9.41
CA VAL A 4 5.37 2.32 -9.20
C VAL A 4 5.48 1.41 -10.41
N TRP A 5 5.40 0.11 -10.19
CA TRP A 5 5.30 -0.86 -11.26
C TRP A 5 3.87 -0.87 -11.78
N ALA A 6 3.72 -0.86 -13.10
CA ALA A 6 2.43 -0.93 -13.74
C ALA A 6 2.45 -1.76 -15.02
N GLU A 7 1.32 -2.40 -15.31
CA GLU A 7 1.08 -3.14 -16.55
C GLU A 7 0.14 -2.35 -17.45
N LYS A 8 0.42 -2.30 -18.75
CA LYS A 8 -0.46 -1.63 -19.71
C LYS A 8 -1.76 -2.43 -19.92
N VAL A 9 -2.91 -1.77 -19.77
CA VAL A 9 -4.25 -2.33 -19.96
C VAL A 9 -5.04 -1.42 -20.89
N GLY A 10 -5.06 -1.75 -22.18
CA GLY A 10 -5.64 -0.88 -23.21
C GLY A 10 -4.91 0.46 -23.31
N ASN A 11 -5.62 1.55 -23.02
CA ASN A 11 -5.06 2.91 -23.00
C ASN A 11 -4.55 3.34 -21.61
N TYR A 12 -4.76 2.51 -20.59
CA TYR A 12 -4.45 2.83 -19.19
C TYR A 12 -3.39 1.88 -18.65
N TYR A 13 -3.08 2.03 -17.36
CA TYR A 13 -2.09 1.22 -16.66
C TYR A 13 -2.67 0.70 -15.35
N ARG A 14 -2.43 -0.58 -15.04
CA ARG A 14 -2.76 -1.18 -13.75
C ARG A 14 -1.55 -1.13 -12.84
N ILE A 15 -1.69 -0.59 -11.63
CA ILE A 15 -0.65 -0.63 -10.60
C ILE A 15 -0.49 -2.09 -10.12
N VAL A 16 0.76 -2.59 -10.06
CA VAL A 16 1.06 -3.99 -9.69
C VAL A 16 2.03 -4.15 -8.53
N ASN A 17 2.25 -3.09 -7.75
CA ASN A 17 2.97 -3.14 -6.48
C ASN A 17 2.32 -2.17 -5.47
N VAL A 18 2.60 -2.34 -4.18
CA VAL A 18 1.97 -1.51 -3.14
C VAL A 18 2.70 -0.17 -2.99
N PRO A 19 2.04 1.00 -3.17
CA PRO A 19 2.73 2.30 -3.12
C PRO A 19 3.26 2.66 -1.73
N PHE A 20 4.51 3.09 -1.64
CA PHE A 20 5.19 3.48 -0.42
C PHE A 20 4.99 4.94 -0.03
N PHE A 21 4.73 5.84 -0.96
CA PHE A 21 4.65 7.29 -0.68
C PHE A 21 3.42 7.96 -1.28
N ALA A 22 2.91 7.46 -2.41
CA ALA A 22 1.68 7.95 -2.99
C ALA A 22 0.51 7.83 -1.99
N SER A 23 -0.43 8.77 -2.08
CA SER A 23 -1.70 8.72 -1.35
C SER A 23 -2.84 8.56 -2.35
N ASN A 24 -3.94 7.96 -1.92
CA ASN A 24 -5.12 7.69 -2.74
C ASN A 24 -4.89 6.74 -3.93
N LEU A 25 -3.83 5.94 -3.90
CA LEU A 25 -3.57 4.87 -4.87
C LEU A 25 -3.32 3.55 -4.13
N ALA A 26 -3.79 2.46 -4.72
CA ALA A 26 -3.66 1.10 -4.22
C ALA A 26 -3.25 0.11 -5.31
N TYR A 27 -2.82 -1.08 -4.87
CA TYR A 27 -2.54 -2.20 -5.76
C TYR A 27 -3.77 -2.52 -6.62
N GLY A 28 -3.57 -2.73 -7.91
CA GLY A 28 -4.63 -3.09 -8.86
C GLY A 28 -5.42 -1.92 -9.43
N ASP A 29 -5.23 -0.69 -8.94
CA ASP A 29 -5.89 0.49 -9.48
C ASP A 29 -5.55 0.69 -10.97
N ILE A 30 -6.53 1.13 -11.76
CA ILE A 30 -6.34 1.52 -13.15
C ILE A 30 -6.17 3.03 -13.22
N VAL A 31 -5.08 3.49 -13.82
CA VAL A 31 -4.69 4.90 -13.89
C VAL A 31 -4.37 5.34 -15.33
N SER A 32 -4.58 6.62 -15.64
CA SER A 32 -3.96 7.28 -16.80
C SER A 32 -2.55 7.72 -16.45
N ALA A 33 -1.73 7.87 -17.49
CA ALA A 33 -0.42 8.48 -17.37
C ALA A 33 -0.14 9.36 -18.59
N GLU A 34 0.52 10.48 -18.36
CA GLU A 34 1.06 11.33 -19.42
C GLU A 34 2.50 10.93 -19.71
N GLU A 35 2.85 10.87 -21.00
CA GLU A 35 4.24 10.64 -21.43
C GLU A 35 4.96 11.99 -21.54
N ASP A 36 6.02 12.16 -20.77
CA ASP A 36 6.94 13.30 -20.87
C ASP A 36 8.39 12.80 -20.87
N ASP A 37 9.14 13.16 -21.92
CA ASP A 37 10.52 12.74 -22.19
C ASP A 37 10.75 11.20 -22.05
N GLY A 38 9.82 10.41 -22.58
CA GLY A 38 9.87 8.94 -22.56
C GLY A 38 9.59 8.31 -21.18
N GLN A 39 9.16 9.09 -20.20
CA GLN A 39 8.71 8.63 -18.89
C GLN A 39 7.21 8.82 -18.75
N LEU A 40 6.56 7.87 -18.05
CA LEU A 40 5.13 7.93 -17.75
C LEU A 40 4.94 8.52 -16.36
N TYR A 41 4.16 9.59 -16.29
CA TYR A 41 3.77 10.23 -15.03
C TYR A 41 2.30 9.99 -14.76
N PHE A 42 1.97 9.59 -13.54
CA PHE A 42 0.57 9.47 -13.10
C PHE A 42 -0.19 10.77 -13.37
N ASP A 43 -1.39 10.64 -13.93
CA ASP A 43 -2.28 11.76 -14.24
C ASP A 43 -3.59 11.63 -13.44
N GLU A 44 -4.38 10.59 -13.69
CA GLU A 44 -5.68 10.38 -13.06
C GLU A 44 -5.93 8.92 -12.65
N LEU A 45 -6.68 8.71 -11.57
CA LEU A 45 -7.26 7.41 -11.21
C LEU A 45 -8.54 7.17 -12.02
N ILE A 46 -8.53 6.12 -12.83
CA ILE A 46 -9.64 5.75 -13.74
C ILE A 46 -10.60 4.77 -13.07
N GLU A 47 -10.07 3.75 -12.39
CA GLU A 47 -10.87 2.73 -11.72
C GLU A 47 -10.18 2.28 -10.43
N PRO A 48 -10.82 2.45 -9.25
CA PRO A 48 -10.30 1.93 -8.00
C PRO A 48 -10.46 0.41 -7.96
N SER A 49 -9.41 -0.27 -7.51
CA SER A 49 -9.39 -1.73 -7.29
C SER A 49 -10.26 -2.21 -6.13
N GLY A 50 -10.57 -1.31 -5.19
CA GLY A 50 -11.17 -1.64 -3.90
C GLY A 50 -10.15 -2.10 -2.84
N HIS A 51 -8.87 -2.24 -3.19
CA HIS A 51 -7.81 -2.48 -2.22
C HIS A 51 -7.56 -1.22 -1.37
N SER A 52 -7.05 -1.42 -0.15
CA SER A 52 -6.51 -0.32 0.66
C SER A 52 -4.99 -0.42 0.73
N THR A 53 -4.33 0.73 0.91
CA THR A 53 -2.89 0.82 1.13
C THR A 53 -2.61 1.45 2.50
N ILE A 54 -1.91 0.70 3.35
CA ILE A 54 -1.45 1.16 4.66
C ILE A 54 0.07 1.30 4.64
N GLN A 55 0.56 2.49 4.95
CA GLN A 55 1.99 2.76 5.09
C GLN A 55 2.35 2.68 6.56
N MET A 56 3.40 1.93 6.92
CA MET A 56 3.78 1.69 8.31
C MET A 56 5.25 1.97 8.56
N ILE A 57 5.56 2.62 9.68
CA ILE A 57 6.92 2.79 10.21
C ILE A 57 7.06 1.92 11.46
N ILE A 58 7.81 0.84 11.36
CA ILE A 58 8.12 -0.08 12.45
C ILE A 58 9.38 0.40 13.16
N TYR A 59 9.28 0.66 14.47
CA TYR A 59 10.37 1.28 15.23
C TYR A 59 11.52 0.31 15.50
N ASN A 60 11.22 -0.97 15.77
CA ASN A 60 12.23 -2.02 15.87
C ASN A 60 12.38 -2.74 14.53
N LYS A 61 13.43 -2.41 13.79
CA LYS A 61 13.71 -2.95 12.45
C LYS A 61 13.83 -4.48 12.41
N GLY A 62 14.26 -5.11 13.51
CA GLY A 62 14.32 -6.56 13.62
C GLY A 62 12.96 -7.25 13.60
N ASP A 63 11.88 -6.50 13.86
CA ASP A 63 10.51 -7.02 13.88
C ASP A 63 9.81 -6.94 12.54
N VAL A 64 10.38 -6.29 11.51
CA VAL A 64 9.71 -6.05 10.21
C VAL A 64 9.16 -7.33 9.62
N LYS A 65 9.99 -8.36 9.51
CA LYS A 65 9.58 -9.65 8.93
C LYS A 65 8.45 -10.31 9.73
N ARG A 66 8.56 -10.32 11.07
CA ARG A 66 7.56 -10.91 11.96
C ARG A 66 6.22 -10.18 11.87
N ILE A 67 6.24 -8.84 11.88
CA ILE A 67 5.04 -8.00 11.73
C ILE A 67 4.41 -8.20 10.36
N GLY A 68 5.23 -8.29 9.31
CA GLY A 68 4.77 -8.65 7.97
C GLY A 68 4.05 -10.00 7.93
N GLU A 69 4.61 -11.04 8.55
CA GLU A 69 3.98 -12.35 8.67
C GLU A 69 2.66 -12.31 9.48
N GLU A 70 2.58 -11.47 10.51
CA GLU A 70 1.33 -11.23 11.26
C GLU A 70 0.25 -10.57 10.38
N LEU A 71 0.63 -9.61 9.54
CA LEU A 71 -0.29 -8.98 8.58
C LEU A 71 -0.75 -9.96 7.49
N VAL A 72 0.14 -10.82 6.99
CA VAL A 72 -0.23 -11.91 6.06
C VAL A 72 -1.21 -12.87 6.71
N ALA A 73 -1.04 -13.19 7.99
CA ALA A 73 -2.00 -14.03 8.72
C ALA A 73 -3.39 -13.37 8.89
N LEU A 74 -3.48 -12.05 8.77
CA LEU A 74 -4.74 -11.28 8.72
C LEU A 74 -5.34 -11.19 7.30
N GLY A 75 -4.68 -11.75 6.29
CA GLY A 75 -5.12 -11.74 4.89
C GLY A 75 -4.57 -10.60 4.05
N CYS A 76 -3.61 -9.83 4.56
CA CYS A 76 -2.93 -8.78 3.82
C CYS A 76 -1.74 -9.31 3.01
N ASP A 77 -1.14 -8.44 2.20
CA ASP A 77 0.23 -8.59 1.70
C ASP A 77 1.05 -7.35 2.05
N TRP A 78 2.37 -7.40 1.94
CA TRP A 78 3.23 -6.25 2.24
C TRP A 78 4.54 -6.27 1.46
N GLU A 79 5.07 -5.08 1.22
CA GLU A 79 6.39 -4.88 0.64
C GLU A 79 7.28 -4.08 1.60
N GLY A 80 8.57 -4.44 1.62
CA GLY A 80 9.60 -3.67 2.31
C GLY A 80 10.19 -2.60 1.40
N SER A 81 10.37 -1.39 1.92
CA SER A 81 11.04 -0.33 1.17
C SER A 81 12.56 -0.36 1.36
N HIS A 82 13.26 0.52 0.65
CA HIS A 82 14.68 0.78 0.88
C HIS A 82 14.97 1.50 2.22
N LEU A 83 13.94 2.02 2.90
CA LEU A 83 14.04 2.62 4.22
C LEU A 83 13.75 1.54 5.27
N GLU A 84 14.77 1.18 6.05
CA GLU A 84 14.63 0.14 7.07
C GLU A 84 13.50 0.46 8.06
N GLY A 85 12.58 -0.48 8.26
CA GLY A 85 11.42 -0.31 9.13
C GLY A 85 10.19 0.29 8.42
N TYR A 86 10.33 0.80 7.20
CA TYR A 86 9.21 1.34 6.44
C TYR A 86 8.68 0.32 5.44
N ILE A 87 7.41 -0.05 5.61
CA ILE A 87 6.71 -1.02 4.77
C ILE A 87 5.41 -0.42 4.22
N SER A 88 4.95 -0.96 3.10
CA SER A 88 3.61 -0.70 2.58
C SER A 88 2.81 -2.00 2.58
N VAL A 89 1.54 -1.93 2.96
CA VAL A 89 0.66 -3.07 3.20
C VAL A 89 -0.54 -2.95 2.27
N ASP A 90 -0.77 -4.00 1.49
CA ASP A 90 -1.99 -4.20 0.72
C ASP A 90 -3.05 -4.87 1.58
N VAL A 91 -4.24 -4.28 1.64
CA VAL A 91 -5.43 -4.93 2.21
C VAL A 91 -6.39 -5.23 1.05
N PRO A 92 -6.55 -6.52 0.67
CA PRO A 92 -7.43 -6.88 -0.43
C PRO A 92 -8.89 -6.52 -0.15
N ALA A 93 -9.62 -6.12 -1.20
CA ALA A 93 -11.03 -5.70 -1.13
C ALA A 93 -11.97 -6.76 -0.50
N THR A 94 -11.57 -8.03 -0.52
CA THR A 94 -12.34 -9.15 0.02
C THR A 94 -12.14 -9.38 1.52
N ILE A 95 -11.19 -8.66 2.15
CA ILE A 95 -10.83 -8.84 3.56
C ILE A 95 -11.50 -7.75 4.41
N SER A 96 -12.03 -8.12 5.57
CA SER A 96 -12.61 -7.12 6.48
C SER A 96 -11.50 -6.26 7.07
N TYR A 97 -11.62 -4.93 6.96
CA TYR A 97 -10.63 -4.01 7.53
C TYR A 97 -10.68 -3.92 9.07
N VAL A 98 -11.77 -4.33 9.72
CA VAL A 98 -11.97 -4.15 11.17
C VAL A 98 -10.86 -4.81 12.02
N PRO A 99 -10.48 -6.10 11.79
CA PRO A 99 -9.38 -6.72 12.52
C PRO A 99 -8.02 -6.08 12.22
N ILE A 100 -7.80 -5.63 10.98
CA ILE A 100 -6.56 -4.96 10.56
C ILE A 100 -6.44 -3.62 11.29
N LYS A 101 -7.49 -2.80 11.27
CA LYS A 101 -7.53 -1.52 11.99
C LYS A 101 -7.21 -1.69 13.47
N LYS A 102 -7.84 -2.67 14.12
CA LYS A 102 -7.54 -2.98 15.52
C LYS A 102 -6.07 -3.35 15.74
N TYR A 103 -5.50 -4.20 14.89
CA TYR A 103 -4.08 -4.55 14.96
C TYR A 103 -3.19 -3.30 14.85
N LEU A 104 -3.46 -2.44 13.86
CA LEU A 104 -2.72 -1.19 13.63
C LEU A 104 -2.79 -0.25 14.84
N GLU A 105 -3.99 -0.02 15.37
CA GLU A 105 -4.25 0.83 16.55
C GLU A 105 -3.56 0.27 17.80
N ASP A 106 -3.66 -1.03 18.05
CA ASP A 106 -3.05 -1.69 19.21
C ASP A 106 -1.52 -1.52 19.18
N GLY A 107 -0.86 -1.74 18.03
CA GLY A 107 0.59 -1.56 17.95
C GLY A 107 1.06 -0.11 18.01
N ALA A 108 0.26 0.84 17.48
CA ALA A 108 0.52 2.26 17.63
C ALA A 108 0.44 2.70 19.10
N LEU A 109 -0.61 2.28 19.81
CA LEU A 109 -0.80 2.55 21.24
C LEU A 109 0.36 1.98 22.08
N ASN A 110 0.85 0.80 21.71
CA ASN A 110 1.99 0.15 22.36
C ASN A 110 3.36 0.62 21.86
N LYS A 111 3.42 1.67 21.04
CA LYS A 111 4.66 2.25 20.49
C LYS A 111 5.55 1.23 19.78
N LYS A 112 4.94 0.31 19.03
CA LYS A 112 5.66 -0.66 18.18
C LYS A 112 5.89 -0.10 16.77
N TRP A 113 4.93 0.67 16.28
CA TRP A 113 4.96 1.32 14.97
C TRP A 113 4.09 2.57 14.97
N ASP A 114 4.15 3.32 13.88
CA ASP A 114 3.11 4.27 13.46
C ASP A 114 2.58 3.84 12.08
N TYR A 115 1.40 4.31 11.70
CA TYR A 115 0.81 3.97 10.40
C TYR A 115 -0.02 5.11 9.81
N LYS A 116 -0.20 5.03 8.50
CA LYS A 116 -1.03 5.93 7.71
C LYS A 116 -1.93 5.10 6.79
N GLU A 117 -3.23 5.36 6.86
CA GLU A 117 -4.21 4.90 5.88
C GLU A 117 -4.02 5.75 4.60
N ALA A 118 -3.10 5.34 3.73
CA ALA A 118 -2.70 6.13 2.57
C ALA A 118 -3.75 6.11 1.45
N CYS A 119 -4.45 4.98 1.30
CA CYS A 119 -5.67 4.84 0.51
C CYS A 119 -6.60 3.88 1.27
N LEU A 120 -7.80 4.32 1.62
CA LEU A 120 -8.77 3.50 2.36
C LEU A 120 -10.04 3.32 1.53
N ALA A 121 -10.22 2.13 0.96
CA ALA A 121 -11.38 1.77 0.16
C ALA A 121 -12.48 1.06 0.97
N HIS A 122 -12.15 0.57 2.16
CA HIS A 122 -13.05 -0.22 3.00
C HIS A 122 -13.92 0.72 3.87
N VAL A 123 -15.25 0.52 3.82
CA VAL A 123 -16.26 1.26 4.60
C VAL A 123 -16.94 0.40 5.66
#